data_AF-A0A533ZIY6-F1
#
_entry.id   AF-A0A533ZIY6-F1
#
_cell.length_a   1.000
_cell.length_b   1.000
_cell.length_c   1.000
_cell.angle_alpha   90.00
_cell.angle_beta   90.00
_cell.angle_gamma   90.00
#
_symmetry.space_group_name_H-M   'P 1'
#
loop_
_entity.id
_entity.type
_entity.pdbx_description
1 polymer ?
#
loop_
_entity_poly.entity_id
_entity_poly.type
_entity_poly.pdbx_seq_one_letter_code
_entity_poly.pdbx_strand_id
1 'polypeptide(L)'
;MEFLLLLGKTLLLRPYVFLFLAVALATSVWLMGPKRTAIFFLLTWLTAFLCEFSSTRTGIPFGWYFYTGSTRGQELYLSNVPFMDSLSFSFLLFMSYCLALAFLLPGRGPGLSWEVRDNPAIRRSGQVLALTTLFFVLLDVVIDPVTLRGDRWFLGKIYYYPEPGVHFGVPIANYLGWAVVGLVAFGLFQRIDHRLPAPPNPPAITRPLLLGCTLYYGVLAFNLAVTFWIDEPVIGTTGLFMYLPITAFLVLKLAGRLPAPSV
;
A
#
# COMPACT_ATOMS: atom_id res chain seq x y z
N MET A 1 -1.55 -30.78 -5.04
CA MET A 1 -0.47 -30.55 -6.03
C MET A 1 -0.76 -29.33 -6.91
N GLU A 2 -1.98 -29.20 -7.43
CA GLU A 2 -2.41 -28.06 -8.26
C GLU A 2 -2.27 -26.69 -7.58
N PHE A 3 -2.64 -26.56 -6.30
CA PHE A 3 -2.48 -25.32 -5.54
C PHE A 3 -1.02 -24.83 -5.51
N LEU A 4 -0.07 -25.70 -5.17
CA LEU A 4 1.36 -25.36 -5.13
C LEU A 4 1.91 -25.03 -6.52
N LEU A 5 1.41 -25.72 -7.56
CA LEU A 5 1.76 -25.42 -8.95
C LEU A 5 1.29 -24.01 -9.35
N LEU A 6 0.04 -23.66 -9.07
CA LEU A 6 -0.51 -22.33 -9.38
C LEU A 6 0.17 -21.23 -8.57
N LEU A 7 0.53 -21.49 -7.31
CA LEU A 7 1.32 -20.57 -6.51
C LEU A 7 2.70 -20.33 -7.16
N GLY A 8 3.38 -21.39 -7.59
CA GLY A 8 4.64 -21.32 -8.33
C GLY A 8 4.52 -20.51 -9.63
N LYS A 9 3.46 -20.74 -10.41
CA LYS A 9 3.20 -19.95 -11.62
C LYS A 9 2.89 -18.48 -11.32
N THR A 10 2.19 -18.20 -10.22
CA THR A 10 1.91 -16.82 -9.77
C THR A 10 3.22 -16.06 -9.49
N LEU A 11 4.18 -16.72 -8.83
CA LEU A 11 5.52 -16.16 -8.57
C LEU A 11 6.26 -15.80 -9.87
N LEU A 12 6.20 -16.70 -10.87
CA LEU A 12 6.84 -16.50 -12.17
C LEU A 12 6.15 -15.42 -13.00
N LEU A 13 4.82 -15.33 -12.92
CA LEU A 13 4.04 -14.35 -13.67
C LEU A 13 4.15 -12.93 -13.08
N ARG A 14 4.31 -12.82 -11.76
CA ARG A 14 4.26 -11.55 -11.02
C ARG A 14 5.52 -11.30 -10.16
N PRO A 15 6.75 -11.46 -10.69
CA PRO A 15 7.97 -11.42 -9.87
C PRO A 15 8.15 -10.08 -9.14
N TYR A 16 7.69 -8.98 -9.73
CA TYR A 16 7.72 -7.64 -9.14
C TYR A 16 6.86 -7.54 -7.87
N VAL A 17 5.64 -8.12 -7.86
CA VAL A 17 4.74 -8.11 -6.68
C VAL A 17 5.41 -8.83 -5.50
N PHE A 18 6.01 -9.99 -5.76
CA PHE A 18 6.66 -10.77 -4.71
C PHE A 18 7.99 -10.18 -4.26
N LEU A 19 8.71 -9.47 -5.13
CA LEU A 19 9.88 -8.68 -4.73
C LEU A 19 9.47 -7.57 -3.75
N PHE A 20 8.46 -6.77 -4.09
CA PHE A 20 7.95 -5.74 -3.17
C PHE A 20 7.45 -6.35 -1.86
N LEU A 21 6.70 -7.45 -1.93
CA LEU A 21 6.23 -8.16 -0.75
C LEU A 21 7.38 -8.66 0.13
N ALA A 22 8.42 -9.27 -0.46
CA ALA A 22 9.55 -9.82 0.29
C ALA A 22 10.33 -8.70 1.00
N VAL A 23 10.63 -7.60 0.30
CA VAL A 23 11.33 -6.46 0.92
C VAL A 23 10.44 -5.78 1.96
N ALA A 24 9.14 -5.63 1.72
CA ALA A 24 8.20 -5.09 2.71
C ALA A 24 8.10 -5.97 3.96
N LEU A 25 8.03 -7.30 3.81
CA LEU A 25 8.03 -8.25 4.93
C LEU A 25 9.33 -8.15 5.73
N ALA A 26 10.49 -8.18 5.08
CA ALA A 26 11.79 -8.04 5.74
C ALA A 26 11.90 -6.70 6.49
N THR A 27 11.48 -5.61 5.84
CA THR A 27 11.45 -4.27 6.43
C THR A 27 10.49 -4.19 7.61
N SER A 28 9.32 -4.82 7.50
CA SER A 28 8.31 -4.89 8.57
C SER A 28 8.80 -5.68 9.77
N VAL A 29 9.44 -6.84 9.53
CA VAL A 29 10.06 -7.64 10.62
C VAL A 29 11.13 -6.82 11.32
N TRP A 30 11.95 -6.07 10.58
CA TRP A 30 12.94 -5.17 11.16
C TRP A 30 12.30 -4.00 11.94
N LEU A 31 11.21 -3.43 11.42
CA LEU A 31 10.54 -2.28 12.02
C LEU A 31 9.78 -2.62 13.32
N MET A 32 8.98 -3.69 13.31
CA MET A 32 8.02 -3.99 14.37
C MET A 32 8.09 -5.43 14.91
N GLY A 33 9.01 -6.24 14.40
CA GLY A 33 9.19 -7.63 14.79
C GLY A 33 8.24 -8.59 14.07
N PRO A 34 8.52 -9.91 14.13
CA PRO A 34 7.81 -10.92 13.37
C PRO A 34 6.34 -11.07 13.78
N LYS A 35 6.03 -11.00 15.08
CA LYS A 35 4.66 -11.14 15.59
C LYS A 35 3.73 -10.04 15.06
N ARG A 36 4.15 -8.78 15.14
CA ARG A 36 3.37 -7.64 14.63
C ARG A 36 3.25 -7.68 13.12
N THR A 37 4.33 -8.05 12.43
CA THR A 37 4.33 -8.26 10.98
C THR A 37 3.30 -9.29 10.54
N ALA A 38 3.30 -10.47 11.16
CA ALA A 38 2.35 -11.53 10.82
C ALA A 38 0.90 -11.07 11.02
N ILE A 39 0.59 -10.42 12.15
CA ILE A 39 -0.75 -9.90 12.44
C ILE A 39 -1.15 -8.83 11.41
N PHE A 40 -0.28 -7.86 11.14
CA PHE A 40 -0.54 -6.78 10.19
C PHE A 40 -0.85 -7.31 8.78
N PHE A 41 0.03 -8.16 8.25
CA PHE A 41 -0.11 -8.67 6.89
C PHE A 41 -1.31 -9.61 6.75
N LEU A 42 -1.59 -10.44 7.77
CA LEU A 42 -2.75 -11.33 7.77
C LEU A 42 -4.07 -10.54 7.82
N LEU A 43 -4.18 -9.54 8.70
CA LEU A 43 -5.39 -8.72 8.82
C LEU A 43 -5.62 -7.92 7.54
N THR A 44 -4.57 -7.35 6.97
CA THR A 44 -4.69 -6.55 5.74
C THR A 44 -5.12 -7.42 4.57
N TRP A 45 -4.44 -8.54 4.36
CA TRP A 45 -4.79 -9.49 3.30
C TRP A 45 -6.22 -10.01 3.45
N LEU A 46 -6.63 -10.43 4.65
CA LEU A 46 -7.99 -10.94 4.89
C LEU A 46 -9.03 -9.85 4.66
N THR A 47 -8.80 -8.62 5.13
CA THR A 47 -9.72 -7.50 4.92
C THR A 47 -9.86 -7.18 3.43
N ALA A 48 -8.74 -7.07 2.72
CA ALA A 48 -8.73 -6.82 1.27
C ALA A 48 -9.46 -7.93 0.53
N PHE A 49 -9.13 -9.20 0.78
CA PHE A 49 -9.79 -10.33 0.15
C PHE A 49 -11.31 -10.34 0.38
N LEU A 50 -11.78 -10.05 1.59
CA LEU A 50 -13.22 -9.99 1.88
C LEU A 50 -13.91 -8.81 1.16
N CYS A 51 -13.28 -7.64 1.09
CA CYS A 51 -13.78 -6.48 0.35
C CYS A 51 -13.82 -6.74 -1.16
N GLU A 52 -12.79 -7.38 -1.71
CA GLU A 52 -12.70 -7.82 -3.11
C GLU A 52 -13.81 -8.84 -3.44
N PHE A 53 -13.92 -9.86 -2.59
CA PHE A 53 -14.93 -10.90 -2.72
C PHE A 53 -16.36 -10.34 -2.65
N SER A 54 -16.58 -9.37 -1.76
CA SER A 54 -17.85 -8.66 -1.61
C SER A 54 -18.17 -7.78 -2.81
N SER A 55 -17.22 -6.97 -3.28
CA SER A 55 -17.44 -6.00 -4.36
C SER A 55 -17.76 -6.66 -5.69
N THR A 56 -17.09 -7.78 -5.98
CA THR A 56 -17.37 -8.59 -7.18
C THR A 56 -18.76 -9.28 -7.18
N ARG A 57 -19.54 -9.15 -6.10
CA ARG A 57 -20.89 -9.73 -5.94
C ARG A 57 -21.97 -8.72 -5.57
N THR A 58 -21.61 -7.66 -4.87
CA THR A 58 -22.55 -6.69 -4.29
C THR A 58 -22.19 -5.25 -4.64
N GLY A 59 -21.02 -5.02 -5.25
CA GLY A 59 -20.50 -3.69 -5.53
C GLY A 59 -19.93 -2.94 -4.32
N ILE A 60 -19.86 -3.55 -3.12
CA ILE A 60 -19.36 -2.89 -1.90
C ILE A 60 -18.07 -3.57 -1.39
N PRO A 61 -17.00 -2.81 -1.05
CA PRO A 61 -16.96 -1.35 -1.00
C PRO A 61 -16.40 -0.65 -2.26
N PHE A 62 -15.81 -1.36 -3.22
CA PHE A 62 -15.07 -0.75 -4.34
C PHE A 62 -15.95 -0.26 -5.51
N GLY A 63 -17.26 -0.44 -5.44
CA GLY A 63 -18.14 -0.34 -6.60
C GLY A 63 -18.22 -1.67 -7.35
N TRP A 64 -19.05 -1.70 -8.39
CA TRP A 64 -19.15 -2.86 -9.28
C TRP A 64 -17.95 -2.94 -10.20
N TYR A 65 -17.16 -4.00 -10.06
CA TYR A 65 -16.11 -4.37 -11.00
C TYR A 65 -16.00 -5.89 -11.09
N PHE A 66 -15.39 -6.37 -12.17
CA PHE A 66 -15.28 -7.79 -12.44
C PHE A 66 -13.88 -8.15 -12.91
N TYR A 67 -13.34 -9.20 -12.30
CA TYR A 67 -12.16 -9.87 -12.81
C TYR A 67 -12.47 -10.57 -14.13
N THR A 68 -11.64 -10.34 -15.15
CA THR A 68 -11.79 -10.95 -16.48
C THR A 68 -11.56 -12.46 -16.45
N GLY A 69 -10.74 -12.93 -15.49
CA GLY A 69 -10.31 -14.32 -15.39
C GLY A 69 -9.33 -14.73 -16.49
N SER A 70 -8.73 -13.77 -17.21
CA SER A 70 -7.82 -14.01 -18.34
C SER A 70 -6.58 -14.84 -17.98
N THR A 71 -6.20 -14.84 -16.70
CA THR A 71 -5.03 -15.56 -16.15
C THR A 71 -5.42 -16.78 -15.31
N ARG A 72 -6.69 -17.23 -15.36
CA ARG A 72 -7.11 -18.48 -14.71
C ARG A 72 -6.31 -19.68 -15.23
N GLY A 73 -5.83 -20.51 -14.32
CA GLY A 73 -4.93 -21.64 -14.62
C GLY A 73 -3.45 -21.26 -14.80
N GLN A 74 -3.13 -19.96 -14.82
CA GLN A 74 -1.78 -19.41 -14.89
C GLN A 74 -1.35 -18.73 -13.58
N GLU A 75 -2.31 -18.33 -12.74
CA GLU A 75 -2.03 -17.85 -11.38
C GLU A 75 -3.07 -18.38 -10.39
N LEU A 76 -2.78 -18.22 -9.10
CA LEU A 76 -3.64 -18.66 -8.01
C LEU A 76 -4.82 -17.70 -7.86
N TYR A 77 -6.02 -18.27 -7.81
CA TYR A 77 -7.25 -17.56 -7.51
C TYR A 77 -7.87 -18.12 -6.23
N LEU A 78 -8.46 -17.24 -5.44
CA LEU A 78 -9.36 -17.62 -4.35
C LEU A 78 -10.77 -17.22 -4.76
N SER A 79 -11.60 -18.23 -5.06
CA SER A 79 -12.89 -18.02 -5.75
C SER A 79 -12.69 -17.33 -7.11
N ASN A 80 -13.09 -16.06 -7.24
CA ASN A 80 -12.93 -15.25 -8.46
C ASN A 80 -11.87 -14.14 -8.32
N VAL A 81 -11.22 -14.03 -7.16
CA VAL A 81 -10.23 -12.98 -6.87
C VAL A 81 -8.82 -13.52 -7.07
N PRO A 82 -7.96 -12.88 -7.89
CA PRO A 82 -6.55 -13.23 -7.99
C PRO A 82 -5.86 -13.10 -6.63
N PHE A 83 -5.11 -14.13 -6.23
CA PHE A 83 -4.44 -14.14 -4.92
C PHE A 83 -3.45 -12.99 -4.76
N MET A 84 -2.69 -12.71 -5.83
CA MET A 84 -1.67 -11.64 -5.85
C MET A 84 -2.26 -10.25 -5.59
N ASP A 85 -3.52 -10.03 -5.99
CA ASP A 85 -4.17 -8.73 -5.91
C ASP A 85 -4.42 -8.35 -4.45
N SER A 86 -5.23 -9.15 -3.74
CA SER A 86 -5.47 -8.98 -2.30
C SER A 86 -4.19 -9.00 -1.45
N LEU A 87 -3.14 -9.70 -1.89
CA LEU A 87 -1.84 -9.74 -1.23
C LEU A 87 -1.09 -8.42 -1.34
N SER A 88 -1.30 -7.67 -2.43
CA SER A 88 -0.65 -6.39 -2.68
C SER A 88 -1.05 -5.31 -1.69
N PHE A 89 -2.32 -5.30 -1.27
CA PHE A 89 -2.86 -4.41 -0.23
C PHE A 89 -2.00 -4.44 1.04
N SER A 90 -1.50 -5.62 1.44
CA SER A 90 -0.69 -5.77 2.65
C SER A 90 0.62 -4.98 2.62
N PHE A 91 1.39 -5.07 1.53
CA PHE A 91 2.64 -4.30 1.46
C PHE A 91 2.37 -2.82 1.16
N LEU A 92 1.37 -2.50 0.34
CA LEU A 92 0.95 -1.12 0.05
C LEU A 92 0.53 -0.37 1.32
N LEU A 93 -0.28 -1.00 2.18
CA LEU A 93 -0.69 -0.42 3.46
C LEU A 93 0.49 -0.29 4.42
N PHE A 94 1.39 -1.28 4.47
CA PHE A 94 2.60 -1.21 5.29
C PHE A 94 3.51 -0.03 4.90
N MET A 95 3.75 0.17 3.60
CA MET A 95 4.58 1.28 3.10
C MET A 95 3.91 2.63 3.35
N SER A 96 2.58 2.71 3.21
CA SER A 96 1.79 3.89 3.54
C SER A 96 1.88 4.22 5.03
N TYR A 97 1.88 3.20 5.88
CA TYR A 97 2.09 3.33 7.32
C TYR A 97 3.49 3.85 7.66
N CYS A 98 4.54 3.34 6.99
CA CYS A 98 5.89 3.90 7.11
C CYS A 98 5.93 5.38 6.72
N LEU A 99 5.28 5.76 5.62
CA LEU A 99 5.22 7.17 5.22
C LEU A 99 4.48 8.03 6.25
N ALA A 100 3.35 7.55 6.80
CA ALA A 100 2.62 8.24 7.86
C ALA A 100 3.47 8.44 9.13
N LEU A 101 4.21 7.40 9.55
CA LEU A 101 5.17 7.52 10.65
C LEU A 101 6.28 8.52 10.36
N ALA A 102 6.82 8.54 9.13
CA ALA A 102 7.83 9.53 8.75
C ALA A 102 7.30 10.96 8.85
N PHE A 103 6.00 11.20 8.64
CA PHE A 103 5.34 12.50 8.80
C PHE A 103 4.99 12.85 10.25
N LEU A 104 4.71 11.88 11.10
CA LEU A 104 4.26 12.13 12.49
C LEU A 104 5.36 12.03 13.54
N LEU A 105 6.33 11.14 13.36
CA LEU A 105 7.38 10.95 14.37
C LEU A 105 8.34 12.14 14.39
N PRO A 106 8.76 12.60 15.57
CA PRO A 106 9.77 13.64 15.69
C PRO A 106 11.12 13.07 15.25
N GLY A 107 11.71 13.68 14.23
CA GLY A 107 13.09 13.40 13.82
C GLY A 107 14.06 14.31 14.55
N ARG A 108 15.22 13.78 14.95
CA ARG A 108 16.33 14.55 15.54
C ARG A 108 17.51 14.55 14.57
N GLY A 109 18.15 15.70 14.39
CA GLY A 109 19.30 15.85 13.49
C GLY A 109 18.90 16.09 12.03
N PRO A 110 19.68 16.89 11.27
CA PRO A 110 19.42 17.17 9.86
C PRO A 110 19.98 16.08 8.93
N GLY A 111 19.30 15.83 7.80
CA GLY A 111 19.83 15.07 6.67
C GLY A 111 20.23 13.63 7.03
N LEU A 112 21.49 13.26 6.79
CA LEU A 112 22.02 11.90 7.06
C LEU A 112 22.07 11.56 8.56
N SER A 113 21.97 12.55 9.44
CA SER A 113 21.92 12.36 10.89
C SER A 113 20.50 12.24 11.44
N TRP A 114 19.48 12.20 10.56
CA TRP A 114 18.08 12.11 10.94
C TRP A 114 17.79 10.81 11.70
N GLU A 115 17.56 10.93 13.00
CA GLU A 115 17.23 9.83 13.89
C GLU A 115 15.75 9.89 14.30
N VAL A 116 15.06 8.77 14.13
CA VAL A 116 13.69 8.57 14.57
C VAL A 116 13.64 7.36 15.47
N ARG A 117 13.01 7.51 16.64
CA ARG A 117 12.75 6.42 17.58
C ARG A 117 11.28 6.07 17.57
N ASP A 118 10.97 4.79 17.80
CA ASP A 118 9.59 4.34 17.89
C ASP A 118 8.87 5.08 19.03
N ASN A 119 7.61 5.43 18.81
CA ASN A 119 6.76 6.05 19.82
C ASN A 119 5.40 5.36 19.79
N PRO A 120 5.11 4.44 20.74
CA PRO A 120 3.85 3.73 20.80
C PRO A 120 2.61 4.64 20.86
N ALA A 121 2.72 5.83 21.45
CA ALA A 121 1.60 6.78 21.51
C ALA A 121 1.24 7.30 20.11
N ILE A 122 2.24 7.65 19.29
CA ILE A 122 2.04 8.08 17.90
C ILE A 122 1.58 6.90 17.03
N ARG A 123 2.23 5.73 17.17
CA ARG A 123 1.88 4.51 16.40
C ARG A 123 0.43 4.08 16.56
N ARG A 124 -0.13 4.33 17.74
CA ARG A 124 -1.48 3.92 18.11
C ARG A 124 -2.49 5.08 18.04
N SER A 125 -2.07 6.21 17.50
CA SER A 125 -2.90 7.42 17.42
C SER A 125 -3.90 7.37 16.26
N GLY A 126 -4.95 8.18 16.38
CA GLY A 126 -5.87 8.42 15.28
C GLY A 126 -5.22 9.15 14.10
N GLN A 127 -4.21 9.99 14.36
CA GLN A 127 -3.48 10.71 13.31
C GLN A 127 -2.74 9.76 12.37
N VAL A 128 -2.04 8.76 12.91
CA VAL A 128 -1.33 7.79 12.07
C VAL A 128 -2.30 6.89 11.31
N LEU A 129 -3.47 6.57 11.89
CA LEU A 129 -4.54 5.87 11.18
C LEU A 129 -5.02 6.67 9.97
N ALA A 130 -5.38 7.94 10.19
CA ALA A 130 -5.87 8.82 9.13
C ALA A 130 -4.83 9.01 8.01
N LEU A 131 -3.57 9.32 8.37
CA LEU A 131 -2.51 9.52 7.38
C LEU A 131 -2.12 8.22 6.65
N THR A 132 -2.10 7.09 7.34
CA THR A 132 -1.84 5.78 6.70
C THR A 132 -2.90 5.48 5.67
N THR A 133 -4.18 5.63 6.01
CA THR A 133 -5.29 5.43 5.07
C THR A 133 -5.23 6.44 3.93
N LEU A 134 -4.93 7.71 4.21
CA LEU A 134 -4.82 8.73 3.17
C LEU A 134 -3.72 8.40 2.17
N PHE A 135 -2.50 8.07 2.62
CA PHE A 135 -1.40 7.69 1.73
C PHE A 135 -1.66 6.38 0.99
N PHE A 136 -2.42 5.47 1.60
CA PHE A 136 -2.86 4.24 0.97
C PHE A 136 -3.81 4.50 -0.21
N VAL A 137 -4.83 5.34 0.00
CA VAL A 137 -5.76 5.78 -1.06
C VAL A 137 -5.06 6.60 -2.12
N LEU A 138 -4.16 7.52 -1.74
CA LEU A 138 -3.41 8.33 -2.71
C LEU A 138 -2.50 7.48 -3.59
N LEU A 139 -2.01 6.35 -3.09
CA LEU A 139 -1.21 5.43 -3.90
C LEU A 139 -2.10 4.75 -4.94
N ASP A 140 -3.29 4.30 -4.54
CA ASP A 140 -4.31 3.75 -5.42
C ASP A 140 -4.77 4.72 -6.53
N VAL A 141 -4.94 6.00 -6.18
CA VAL A 141 -5.27 7.06 -7.16
C VAL A 141 -4.27 7.10 -8.32
N VAL A 142 -3.01 6.69 -8.13
CA VAL A 142 -2.03 6.56 -9.22
C VAL A 142 -1.99 5.15 -9.79
N ILE A 143 -2.06 4.11 -8.96
CA ILE A 143 -1.96 2.71 -9.38
C ILE A 143 -3.15 2.33 -10.28
N ASP A 144 -4.38 2.60 -9.87
CA ASP A 144 -5.55 2.01 -10.52
C ASP A 144 -5.83 2.51 -11.93
N PRO A 145 -5.64 3.80 -12.26
CA PRO A 145 -5.64 4.23 -13.65
C PRO A 145 -4.63 3.45 -14.51
N VAL A 146 -3.46 3.10 -13.97
CA VAL A 146 -2.41 2.36 -14.68
C VAL A 146 -2.75 0.87 -14.81
N THR A 147 -3.29 0.26 -13.75
CA THR A 147 -3.65 -1.16 -13.75
C THR A 147 -4.89 -1.43 -14.60
N LEU A 148 -5.83 -0.48 -14.70
CA LEU A 148 -6.98 -0.55 -15.60
C LEU A 148 -6.55 -0.63 -17.08
N ARG A 149 -5.38 -0.08 -17.41
CA ARG A 149 -4.73 -0.15 -18.73
C ARG A 149 -3.75 -1.33 -18.83
N GLY A 150 -4.00 -2.37 -18.03
CA GLY A 150 -3.15 -3.55 -17.92
C GLY A 150 -2.89 -4.25 -19.25
N ASP A 151 -3.78 -4.15 -20.23
CA ASP A 151 -3.57 -4.66 -21.61
C ASP A 151 -2.41 -4.00 -22.36
N ARG A 152 -1.98 -2.80 -21.96
CA ARG A 152 -0.89 -2.05 -22.61
C ARG A 152 0.50 -2.36 -22.06
N TRP A 153 0.60 -3.20 -21.02
CA TRP A 153 1.87 -3.59 -20.41
C TRP A 153 1.81 -5.00 -19.83
N PHE A 154 2.89 -5.47 -19.19
CA PHE A 154 3.01 -6.86 -18.74
C PHE A 154 2.02 -7.27 -17.63
N LEU A 155 1.20 -6.35 -17.10
CA LEU A 155 0.14 -6.69 -16.15
C LEU A 155 -0.95 -7.57 -16.81
N GLY A 156 -1.33 -7.27 -18.05
CA GLY A 156 -2.51 -7.85 -18.70
C GLY A 156 -3.82 -7.28 -18.15
N LYS A 157 -4.90 -7.39 -18.93
CA LYS A 157 -6.23 -6.89 -18.53
C LYS A 157 -6.91 -7.85 -17.55
N ILE A 158 -6.67 -7.62 -16.26
CA ILE A 158 -7.11 -8.50 -15.18
C ILE A 158 -8.53 -8.18 -14.66
N TYR A 159 -8.99 -6.93 -14.76
CA TYR A 159 -10.32 -6.52 -14.32
C TYR A 159 -10.90 -5.40 -15.21
N TYR A 160 -12.18 -5.10 -15.05
CA TYR A 160 -12.85 -3.95 -15.67
C TYR A 160 -14.01 -3.44 -14.80
N TYR A 161 -14.35 -2.17 -14.98
CA TYR A 161 -15.58 -1.56 -14.45
C TYR A 161 -16.66 -1.57 -15.55
N PRO A 162 -17.89 -2.05 -15.29
CA PRO A 162 -18.99 -1.97 -16.26
C PRO A 162 -19.34 -0.53 -16.64
N GLU A 163 -19.34 0.35 -15.64
CA GLU A 163 -19.53 1.79 -15.80
C GLU A 163 -18.19 2.48 -15.50
N PRO A 164 -17.53 3.06 -16.52
CA PRO A 164 -16.27 3.76 -16.31
C PRO A 164 -16.45 4.94 -15.35
N GLY A 165 -15.53 5.05 -14.39
CA GLY A 165 -15.53 6.16 -13.45
C GLY A 165 -14.87 7.43 -13.98
N VAL A 166 -15.11 8.53 -13.26
CA VAL A 166 -14.67 9.88 -13.64
C VAL A 166 -13.16 10.08 -13.63
N HIS A 167 -12.42 9.30 -12.82
CA HIS A 167 -10.97 9.44 -12.70
C HIS A 167 -10.28 8.42 -13.60
N PHE A 168 -10.07 8.80 -14.86
CA PHE A 168 -9.40 7.96 -15.86
C PHE A 168 -10.00 6.55 -16.04
N GLY A 169 -11.31 6.41 -15.83
CA GLY A 169 -12.05 5.15 -15.90
C GLY A 169 -12.28 4.46 -14.55
N VAL A 170 -11.66 4.94 -13.47
CA VAL A 170 -11.79 4.38 -12.12
C VAL A 170 -12.92 5.09 -11.34
N PRO A 171 -13.92 4.34 -10.80
CA PRO A 171 -15.00 4.92 -10.00
C PRO A 171 -14.52 5.47 -8.66
N ILE A 172 -15.16 6.53 -8.18
CA ILE A 172 -14.89 7.08 -6.83
C ILE A 172 -15.15 6.04 -5.73
N ALA A 173 -16.10 5.13 -5.97
CA ALA A 173 -16.37 4.01 -5.06
C ALA A 173 -15.12 3.16 -4.79
N ASN A 174 -14.22 3.02 -5.77
CA ASN A 174 -12.96 2.29 -5.60
C ASN A 174 -12.10 2.94 -4.50
N TYR A 175 -11.85 4.24 -4.63
CA TYR A 175 -11.06 5.01 -3.66
C TYR A 175 -11.69 5.01 -2.26
N LEU A 176 -13.02 5.05 -2.17
CA LEU A 176 -13.73 4.88 -0.90
C LEU A 176 -13.54 3.47 -0.34
N GLY A 177 -13.54 2.44 -1.18
CA GLY A 177 -13.23 1.07 -0.79
C GLY A 177 -11.81 0.91 -0.25
N TRP A 178 -10.82 1.53 -0.89
CA TRP A 178 -9.45 1.58 -0.38
C TRP A 178 -9.37 2.28 0.99
N ALA A 179 -10.13 3.35 1.18
CA ALA A 179 -10.24 4.01 2.48
C ALA A 179 -10.85 3.09 3.55
N VAL A 180 -11.92 2.35 3.21
CA VAL A 180 -12.55 1.35 4.09
C VAL A 180 -11.54 0.26 4.47
N VAL A 181 -10.82 -0.31 3.50
CA VAL A 181 -9.81 -1.34 3.77
C VAL A 181 -8.71 -0.79 4.68
N GLY A 182 -8.17 0.40 4.38
CA GLY A 182 -7.14 1.04 5.20
C GLY A 182 -7.60 1.26 6.66
N LEU A 183 -8.80 1.83 6.85
CA LEU A 183 -9.36 2.08 8.18
C LEU A 183 -9.63 0.80 8.97
N VAL A 184 -10.22 -0.21 8.32
CA VAL A 184 -10.57 -1.48 8.97
C VAL A 184 -9.32 -2.28 9.28
N ALA A 185 -8.47 -2.56 8.29
CA ALA A 185 -7.28 -3.39 8.47
C ALA A 185 -6.32 -2.76 9.47
N PHE A 186 -5.97 -1.48 9.28
CA PHE A 186 -5.02 -0.81 10.16
C PHE A 186 -5.62 -0.51 11.54
N GLY A 187 -6.90 -0.14 11.62
CA GLY A 187 -7.59 0.05 12.89
C GLY A 187 -7.73 -1.24 13.71
N LEU A 188 -7.96 -2.39 13.07
CA LEU A 188 -7.94 -3.70 13.74
C LEU A 188 -6.52 -4.05 14.23
N PHE A 189 -5.51 -3.80 13.39
CA PHE A 189 -4.11 -3.98 13.77
C PHE A 189 -3.75 -3.12 14.99
N GLN A 190 -4.10 -1.83 15.02
CA GLN A 190 -3.85 -0.94 16.16
C GLN A 190 -4.50 -1.47 17.44
N ARG A 191 -5.78 -1.90 17.38
CA ARG A 191 -6.49 -2.48 18.53
C ARG A 191 -5.79 -3.71 19.10
N ILE A 192 -5.21 -4.55 18.24
CA ILE A 192 -4.43 -5.72 18.68
C ILE A 192 -3.05 -5.28 19.18
N ASP A 193 -2.39 -4.34 18.52
CA ASP A 193 -1.08 -3.82 18.91
C ASP A 193 -1.10 -3.18 20.30
N HIS A 194 -2.21 -2.54 20.70
CA HIS A 194 -2.43 -2.04 22.06
C HIS A 194 -2.26 -3.12 23.13
N ARG A 195 -2.58 -4.39 22.82
CA ARG A 195 -2.48 -5.52 23.74
C ARG A 195 -1.13 -6.22 23.70
N LEU A 196 -0.23 -5.81 22.78
CA LEU A 196 1.10 -6.37 22.66
C LEU A 196 2.11 -5.57 23.51
N PRO A 197 3.04 -6.26 24.19
CA PRO A 197 4.03 -5.60 25.04
C PRO A 197 4.90 -4.65 24.19
N ALA A 198 5.03 -3.41 24.66
CA ALA A 198 5.97 -2.45 24.10
C ALA A 198 7.36 -2.67 24.74
N PRO A 199 8.46 -2.55 23.97
CA PRO A 199 9.78 -2.57 24.58
C PRO A 199 9.93 -1.38 25.53
N PRO A 200 10.56 -1.55 26.71
CA PRO A 200 10.72 -0.48 27.69
C PRO A 200 11.55 0.69 27.16
N ASN A 201 12.49 0.41 26.24
CA ASN A 201 13.23 1.41 25.49
C ASN A 201 12.91 1.28 24.00
N PRO A 202 12.17 2.24 23.40
CA PRO A 202 11.86 2.20 21.98
C PRO A 202 13.15 2.27 21.14
N PRO A 203 13.35 1.35 20.18
CA PRO A 203 14.55 1.33 19.35
C PRO A 203 14.55 2.50 18.36
N ALA A 204 15.73 2.83 17.84
CA ALA A 204 15.84 3.67 16.65
C ALA A 204 15.29 2.88 15.45
N ILE A 205 14.36 3.48 14.72
CA ILE A 205 13.66 2.85 13.59
C ILE A 205 13.91 3.57 12.27
N THR A 206 14.82 4.55 12.23
CA THR A 206 15.11 5.35 11.03
C THR A 206 15.30 4.51 9.78
N ARG A 207 16.18 3.51 9.83
CA ARG A 207 16.55 2.73 8.64
C ARG A 207 15.38 1.92 8.07
N PRO A 208 14.69 1.06 8.86
CA PRO A 208 13.52 0.35 8.33
C PRO A 208 12.38 1.31 7.94
N LEU A 209 12.21 2.44 8.64
CA LEU A 209 11.22 3.46 8.29
C LEU A 209 11.51 4.09 6.92
N LEU A 210 12.76 4.52 6.69
CA LEU A 210 13.19 5.08 5.40
C LEU A 210 13.12 4.04 4.29
N LEU A 211 13.48 2.79 4.55
CA LEU A 211 13.32 1.72 3.56
C LEU A 211 11.84 1.54 3.19
N GLY A 212 10.93 1.56 4.15
CA GLY A 212 9.48 1.55 3.90
C GLY A 212 9.00 2.75 3.05
N CYS A 213 9.53 3.95 3.31
CA CYS A 213 9.25 5.14 2.50
C CYS A 213 9.83 5.01 1.09
N THR A 214 11.04 4.48 0.95
CA THR A 214 11.68 4.22 -0.35
C THR A 214 10.87 3.21 -1.16
N LEU A 215 10.33 2.17 -0.52
CA LEU A 215 9.46 1.21 -1.21
C LEU A 215 8.14 1.86 -1.67
N TYR A 216 7.53 2.72 -0.84
CA TYR A 216 6.35 3.51 -1.23
C TYR A 216 6.61 4.33 -2.50
N TYR A 217 7.69 5.12 -2.49
CA TYR A 217 8.09 5.92 -3.64
C TYR A 217 8.58 5.08 -4.82
N GLY A 218 9.13 3.89 -4.58
CA GLY A 218 9.50 2.94 -5.62
C GLY A 218 8.29 2.41 -6.38
N VAL A 219 7.21 2.05 -5.68
CA VAL A 219 5.94 1.65 -6.33
C VAL A 219 5.31 2.82 -7.07
N LEU A 220 5.32 4.02 -6.46
CA LEU A 220 4.82 5.23 -7.12
C LEU A 220 5.61 5.53 -8.41
N ALA A 221 6.94 5.58 -8.32
CA ALA A 221 7.81 5.87 -9.46
C ALA A 221 7.66 4.81 -10.55
N PHE A 222 7.53 3.54 -10.19
CA PHE A 222 7.24 2.46 -11.13
C PHE A 222 5.94 2.72 -11.90
N ASN A 223 4.83 2.99 -11.22
CA ASN A 223 3.54 3.23 -11.89
C ASN A 223 3.56 4.51 -12.73
N LEU A 224 4.18 5.59 -12.24
CA LEU A 224 4.37 6.81 -13.02
C LEU A 224 5.23 6.55 -14.26
N ALA A 225 6.31 5.79 -14.16
CA ALA A 225 7.12 5.41 -15.33
C ALA A 225 6.30 4.60 -16.35
N VAL A 226 5.46 3.67 -15.87
CA VAL A 226 4.54 2.92 -16.74
C VAL A 226 3.59 3.86 -17.48
N THR A 227 3.03 4.89 -16.85
CA THR A 227 2.13 5.84 -17.55
C THR A 227 2.79 6.45 -18.79
N PHE A 228 4.04 6.89 -18.69
CA PHE A 228 4.76 7.47 -19.83
C PHE A 228 5.18 6.40 -20.84
N TRP A 229 5.52 5.20 -20.37
CA TRP A 229 5.86 4.08 -21.26
C TRP A 229 4.67 3.63 -22.12
N ILE A 230 3.46 3.61 -21.55
CA ILE A 230 2.23 3.26 -22.27
C ILE A 230 1.57 4.46 -22.94
N ASP A 231 2.26 5.60 -23.12
CA ASP A 231 1.72 6.80 -23.77
C ASP A 231 0.41 7.33 -23.15
N GLU A 232 0.40 7.44 -21.81
CA GLU A 232 -0.68 8.04 -20.99
C GLU A 232 -0.15 9.24 -20.17
N PRO A 233 0.40 10.28 -20.82
CA PRO A 233 1.10 11.36 -20.13
C PRO A 233 0.20 12.19 -19.21
N VAL A 234 -1.11 12.27 -19.48
CA VAL A 234 -2.06 13.02 -18.63
C VAL A 234 -2.19 12.35 -17.26
N ILE A 235 -2.21 11.02 -17.20
CA ILE A 235 -2.24 10.27 -15.93
C ILE A 235 -0.93 10.48 -15.17
N GLY A 236 0.20 10.34 -15.87
CA GLY A 236 1.52 10.52 -15.29
C GLY A 236 1.72 11.90 -14.71
N THR A 237 1.39 12.95 -15.48
CA THR A 237 1.51 14.35 -15.03
C THR A 237 0.56 14.66 -13.88
N THR A 238 -0.69 14.17 -13.93
CA THR A 238 -1.64 14.33 -12.82
C THR A 238 -1.11 13.69 -11.54
N GLY A 239 -0.60 12.46 -11.62
CA GLY A 239 0.02 11.77 -10.48
C GLY A 239 1.25 12.52 -9.94
N LEU A 240 2.11 13.05 -10.81
CA LEU A 240 3.25 13.87 -10.40
C LEU A 240 2.80 15.13 -9.63
N PHE A 241 1.79 15.85 -10.12
CA PHE A 241 1.28 17.04 -9.46
C PHE A 241 0.61 16.74 -8.11
N MET A 242 -0.11 15.62 -8.01
CA MET A 242 -0.71 15.18 -6.73
C MET A 242 0.36 14.89 -5.67
N TYR A 243 1.49 14.29 -6.06
CA TYR A 243 2.56 13.93 -5.13
C TYR A 243 3.56 15.04 -4.83
N LEU A 244 3.69 16.05 -5.70
CA LEU A 244 4.61 17.17 -5.51
C LEU A 244 4.56 17.80 -4.10
N PRO A 245 3.39 18.19 -3.53
CA PRO A 245 3.35 18.76 -2.19
C PRO A 245 3.75 17.76 -1.10
N ILE A 246 3.39 16.49 -1.26
CA ILE A 246 3.70 15.41 -0.30
C ILE A 246 5.21 15.16 -0.28
N THR A 247 5.82 15.07 -1.46
CA THR A 247 7.27 14.87 -1.62
C THR A 247 8.04 16.08 -1.13
N ALA A 248 7.62 17.29 -1.47
CA ALA A 248 8.24 18.51 -0.97
C ALA A 248 8.22 18.56 0.57
N PHE A 249 7.08 18.25 1.19
CA PHE A 249 6.96 18.23 2.65
C PHE A 249 7.86 17.16 3.27
N LEU A 250 7.88 15.94 2.72
CA LEU A 250 8.76 14.86 3.21
C LEU A 250 10.23 15.27 3.12
N VAL A 251 10.67 15.82 1.99
CA VAL A 251 12.06 16.27 1.79
C VAL A 251 12.42 17.38 2.78
N LEU A 252 11.55 18.37 2.97
CA LEU A 252 11.75 19.44 3.95
C LEU A 252 11.84 18.88 5.39
N LYS A 253 11.03 17.86 5.71
CA LYS A 253 11.08 17.19 7.00
C LYS A 253 12.39 16.46 7.22
N LEU A 254 12.82 15.66 6.25
CA LEU A 254 14.09 14.91 6.30
C LEU A 254 15.30 15.86 6.34
N ALA A 255 15.18 17.04 5.71
CA ALA A 255 16.19 18.09 5.80
C ALA A 255 16.22 18.82 7.16
N GLY A 256 15.34 18.48 8.11
CA GLY A 256 15.24 19.14 9.42
C GLY A 256 14.72 20.57 9.35
N ARG A 257 14.06 20.96 8.26
CA ARG A 257 13.55 22.33 8.01
C ARG A 257 12.12 22.54 8.49
N LEU A 258 11.45 21.48 8.95
CA LEU A 258 10.10 21.55 9.50
C LEU A 258 10.14 21.35 11.02
N PRO A 259 9.36 22.14 11.79
CA PRO A 259 9.24 21.94 13.22
C PRO A 259 8.65 20.55 13.51
N ALA A 260 9.06 19.96 14.62
CA ALA A 260 8.45 18.72 15.08
C ALA A 260 6.96 18.98 15.38
N PRO A 261 6.04 18.11 14.94
CA PRO A 261 4.63 18.25 15.28
C PRO A 261 4.48 18.24 16.81
N SER A 262 3.71 19.18 17.35
CA SER A 262 3.27 19.19 18.74
C SER A 262 2.25 18.08 18.92
N VAL A 263 2.71 16.90 19.33
CA VAL A 263 1.87 15.75 19.69
C VAL A 263 1.61 15.76 21.18
#